data_AF-A0A0E3PQ30-F1
#
_entry.id   AF-A0A0E3PQ30-F1
#
_cell.length_a   1.000
_cell.length_b   1.000
_cell.length_c   1.000
_cell.angle_alpha   90.00
_cell.angle_beta   90.00
_cell.angle_gamma   90.00
#
_symmetry.space_group_name_H-M   'P 1'
#
loop_
_entity.id
_entity.type
_entity.pdbx_description
1 polymer ?
#
loop_
_entity_poly.entity_id
_entity_poly.type
_entity_poly.pdbx_seq_one_letter_code
_entity_poly.pdbx_strand_id
1 'polypeptide(L)' 'MELISGSFVSAVEEVLESDKSILAVLHHSSRHPLAQRIRKGFELLKVDKDNRDELPGKISNRFLRELD' A
#
# COMPACT_ATOMS: atom_id res chain seq x y z
N MET A 1 -1.31 -12.86 -2.08
CA MET A 1 -1.14 -12.21 -0.77
C MET A 1 -1.75 -13.11 0.29
N GLU A 2 -1.11 -13.20 1.44
CA GLU A 2 -1.46 -14.09 2.57
C GLU A 2 -2.69 -13.63 3.36
N LEU A 3 -3.64 -12.95 2.72
CA LEU A 3 -4.84 -12.38 3.35
C LEU A 3 -5.84 -13.43 3.88
N ILE A 4 -5.48 -14.72 3.82
CA ILE A 4 -6.20 -15.82 4.44
C ILE A 4 -5.68 -16.06 5.87
N SER A 5 -4.44 -15.63 6.18
CA SER A 5 -3.84 -15.76 7.50
C SER A 5 -4.37 -14.68 8.43
N GLY A 6 -5.05 -15.10 9.51
CA GLY A 6 -5.57 -14.18 10.52
C GLY A 6 -4.47 -13.37 11.21
N SER A 7 -3.34 -13.99 11.56
CA SER A 7 -2.21 -13.29 12.20
C SER A 7 -1.59 -12.24 11.30
N PHE A 8 -1.49 -12.52 9.99
CA PHE A 8 -1.03 -11.54 9.01
C PHE A 8 -2.00 -10.35 8.92
N VAL A 9 -3.31 -10.63 8.82
CA VAL A 9 -4.34 -9.59 8.76
C VAL A 9 -4.29 -8.70 10.01
N SER A 10 -4.23 -9.28 11.21
CA SER A 10 -4.16 -8.51 12.45
C SER A 10 -2.91 -7.63 12.53
N ALA A 11 -1.74 -8.15 12.14
CA ALA A 11 -0.51 -7.35 12.13
C ALA A 11 -0.58 -6.19 11.12
N VAL A 12 -1.18 -6.42 9.94
CA VAL A 12 -1.40 -5.34 8.97
C VAL A 12 -2.37 -4.30 9.53
N GLU A 13 -3.46 -4.71 10.16
CA GLU A 13 -4.41 -3.77 10.78
C GLU A 13 -3.75 -2.91 11.86
N GLU A 14 -2.90 -3.48 12.72
CA GLU A 14 -2.15 -2.71 13.71
C GLU A 14 -1.25 -1.64 13.06
N VAL A 15 -0.57 -1.99 11.97
CA VAL A 15 0.25 -1.02 11.22
C VAL A 15 -0.61 0.07 10.58
N LEU A 16 -1.79 -0.28 10.04
CA LEU A 16 -2.71 0.69 9.43
C LEU A 16 -3.30 1.69 10.44
N GLU A 17 -3.37 1.34 11.72
CA GLU A 17 -3.81 2.25 12.80
C GLU A 17 -2.66 3.04 13.44
N SER A 18 -1.41 2.85 12.96
CA SER A 18 -0.25 3.56 13.50
C SER A 18 -0.01 4.89 12.81
N ASP A 19 0.71 5.81 13.48
CA ASP A 19 1.12 7.11 12.90
C ASP A 19 2.29 7.00 11.91
N LYS A 20 2.62 5.79 11.43
CA LYS A 20 3.74 5.57 10.52
C LYS A 20 3.31 5.77 9.06
N SER A 21 4.19 6.35 8.25
CA SER A 21 3.99 6.34 6.79
C SER A 21 4.06 4.90 6.25
N ILE A 22 3.14 4.54 5.37
CA ILE A 22 2.94 3.16 4.89
C ILE A 22 3.09 3.07 3.38
N LEU A 23 3.89 2.10 2.93
CA LEU A 23 3.95 1.67 1.54
C LEU A 23 3.42 0.24 1.43
N ALA A 24 2.32 0.05 0.71
CA ALA A 24 1.69 -1.24 0.53
C ALA A 24 1.54 -1.61 -0.95
N VAL A 25 1.74 -2.88 -1.27
CA VAL A 25 1.49 -3.45 -2.61
C VAL A 25 0.29 -4.36 -2.54
N LEU A 26 -0.72 -4.09 -3.37
CA LEU A 26 -1.95 -4.86 -3.44
C LEU A 26 -2.07 -5.53 -4.80
N HIS A 27 -2.50 -6.80 -4.82
CA HIS A 27 -2.87 -7.43 -6.08
C HIS A 27 -4.07 -6.70 -6.71
N HIS A 28 -3.98 -6.33 -7.99
CA HIS A 28 -4.98 -5.47 -8.65
C HIS A 28 -6.42 -6.01 -8.51
N SER A 29 -6.62 -7.31 -8.69
CA SER A 29 -7.95 -7.95 -8.63
C SER A 29 -8.35 -8.41 -7.22
N SER A 30 -7.53 -8.16 -6.19
CA SER A 30 -7.87 -8.62 -4.84
C SER A 30 -9.16 -7.96 -4.38
N ARG A 31 -10.18 -8.78 -4.10
CA ARG A 31 -11.46 -8.36 -3.54
C ARG A 31 -11.53 -8.53 -2.03
N HIS A 32 -10.44 -8.98 -1.39
CA HIS A 32 -10.39 -9.15 0.05
C HIS A 32 -10.77 -7.84 0.77
N PRO A 33 -11.59 -7.87 1.84
CA PRO A 33 -12.04 -6.66 2.54
C PRO A 33 -10.90 -5.72 2.94
N LEU A 34 -9.81 -6.26 3.51
CA LEU A 34 -8.64 -5.46 3.87
C LEU A 34 -8.00 -4.73 2.68
N ALA A 35 -7.87 -5.40 1.53
CA ALA A 35 -7.32 -4.77 0.33
C ALA A 35 -8.26 -3.67 -0.21
N GLN A 36 -9.57 -3.83 -0.10
CA GLN A 36 -10.53 -2.78 -0.46
C GLN A 36 -10.47 -1.59 0.50
N ARG A 37 -10.32 -1.86 1.80
CA ARG A 37 -10.14 -0.83 2.84
C ARG A 37 -8.88 0.00 2.58
N ILE A 38 -7.73 -0.64 2.34
CA ILE A 38 -6.47 0.04 2.03
C ILE A 38 -6.62 0.90 0.76
N ARG A 39 -7.26 0.40 -0.31
CA ARG A 39 -7.47 1.21 -1.53
C ARG A 39 -8.33 2.46 -1.33
N LYS A 40 -9.22 2.47 -0.34
CA LYS A 40 -10.08 3.63 -0.03
C LYS A 40 -9.40 4.64 0.88
N GLY A 41 -8.46 4.20 1.71
CA GLY A 41 -7.79 5.04 2.71
C GLY A 41 -6.45 5.62 2.28
N PHE A 42 -5.85 5.11 1.22
CA PHE A 42 -4.50 5.49 0.77
C PHE A 42 -4.50 6.00 -0.66
N GLU A 43 -3.47 6.76 -1.02
CA GLU A 43 -3.19 7.07 -2.42
C GLU A 43 -2.87 5.78 -3.20
N LEU A 44 -3.51 5.62 -4.36
CA LEU A 44 -3.36 4.45 -5.20
C LEU A 44 -2.52 4.77 -6.45
N LEU A 45 -1.34 4.18 -6.53
CA LEU A 45 -0.52 4.18 -7.74
C LEU A 45 -0.69 2.86 -8.48
N LYS A 46 -1.39 2.89 -9.63
CA LYS A 46 -1.59 1.71 -10.46
C LYS A 46 -0.38 1.50 -11.36
N VAL A 47 0.34 0.39 -11.15
CA VAL A 47 1.45 0.00 -12.02
C VAL A 47 0.93 -0.54 -13.36
N ASP A 48 1.56 -0.11 -14.44
CA ASP A 48 1.39 -0.64 -15.79
C ASP A 48 2.78 -0.76 -16.48
N LYS A 49 2.78 -1.15 -17.75
CA LYS A 49 4.03 -1.36 -18.50
C LYS A 49 4.78 -0.06 -18.78
N ASP A 50 4.07 1.06 -18.87
CA ASP A 50 4.60 2.34 -19.30
C ASP A 50 5.15 3.14 -18.12
N ASN A 51 4.58 2.94 -16.91
CA ASN A 51 4.94 3.70 -15.73
C ASN A 51 5.84 2.98 -14.71
N ARG A 52 6.06 1.66 -14.86
CA ARG A 52 6.76 0.84 -13.85
C ARG A 52 8.17 1.31 -13.51
N ASP A 53 8.90 1.84 -14.49
CA ASP A 53 10.30 2.23 -14.32
C ASP A 53 10.43 3.59 -13.62
N GLU A 54 9.41 4.44 -13.74
CA GLU A 54 9.36 5.77 -13.10
C GLU A 54 8.77 5.74 -11.69
N LEU A 55 7.93 4.74 -11.39
CA LEU A 55 7.21 4.65 -10.12
C LEU A 55 8.12 4.67 -8.88
N PRO A 56 9.27 3.97 -8.84
CA PRO A 56 10.17 4.03 -7.69
C PRO A 56 10.59 5.46 -7.33
N GLY A 57 10.98 6.26 -8.32
CA GLY A 57 11.37 7.67 -8.10
C GLY A 57 10.19 8.55 -7.68
N LYS A 58 8.99 8.31 -8.24
CA LYS A 58 7.77 9.02 -7.82
C LYS A 58 7.39 8.70 -6.37
N ILE A 59 7.57 7.45 -5.95
CA ILE A 59 7.30 7.01 -4.57
C ILE A 59 8.32 7.62 -3.62
N SER A 60 9.62 7.47 -3.87
CA SER A 60 10.66 8.00 -2.98
C SER A 60 10.54 9.51 -2.77
N ASN A 61 10.27 10.27 -3.82
CA ASN A 61 10.08 11.71 -3.74
C ASN A 61 8.88 12.13 -2.88
N ARG A 62 7.86 11.28 -2.71
CA ARG A 62 6.73 11.56 -1.80
C ARG A 62 7.14 11.42 -0.35
N PHE A 63 7.79 10.31 -0.01
CA PHE A 63 8.25 10.06 1.36
C PHE A 63 9.35 11.04 1.80
N LEU A 64 10.23 11.48 0.89
CA LEU A 64 11.25 12.47 1.22
C LEU A 64 10.65 13.82 1.60
N ARG A 65 9.55 14.25 0.96
CA ARG A 65 8.86 15.51 1.30
C ARG A 65 8.16 15.49 2.66
N GLU A 66 7.93 14.31 3.22
CA GLU A 66 7.36 14.17 4.57
C GLU A 66 8.43 14.32 5.67
N LEU A 67 9.71 14.34 5.30
CA LEU A 67 10.84 14.46 6.23
C LEU A 67 11.41 15.89 6.33
N ASP A 68 10.95 16.80 5.47
CA ASP A 68 11.28 18.24 5.47
C ASP A 68 10.25 19.04 6.30
#